data_AF-A0A9X3HDH5-F1
#
_entry.id   AF-A0A9X3HDH5-F1
#
_cell.length_a   1.000
_cell.length_b   1.000
_cell.length_c   1.000
_cell.angle_alpha   90.00
_cell.angle_beta   90.00
_cell.angle_gamma   90.00
#
_symmetry.space_group_name_H-M   'P 1'
#
loop_
_entity.id
_entity.type
_entity.pdbx_description
1 polymer ?
#
loop_
_entity_poly.entity_id
_entity_poly.type
_entity_poly.pdbx_seq_one_letter_code
_entity_poly.pdbx_strand_id
1 'polypeptide(L)'
;MKAKTVNVDHQLIYKNLGDGCKFHISTPKTESGIRIIPMTQEVAKAFEEQSKINFMLAKDKSIEVDGYSGFVFTAKSGRPLMPNGVNSVLYNIVDAYNKTGVERAKKQHRKAELLPKFSAHVMRHTACTRMAECRMDVKVLQYIMGHAHIDVTMEVYNYIGELTRIENEIARLDSMVLNA
;
A
#
# COMPACT_ATOMS: atom_id res chain seq x y z
N MET A 1 -15.92 -1.80 -12.48
CA MET A 1 -14.66 -2.36 -13.03
C MET A 1 -14.96 -3.76 -13.58
N LYS A 2 -14.44 -4.15 -14.76
CA LYS A 2 -14.77 -5.45 -15.39
C LYS A 2 -13.95 -6.63 -14.85
N ALA A 3 -12.72 -6.40 -14.40
CA ALA A 3 -11.90 -7.39 -13.69
C ALA A 3 -11.54 -6.84 -12.30
N LYS A 4 -11.70 -7.64 -11.24
CA LYS A 4 -11.34 -7.27 -9.85
C LYS A 4 -9.82 -7.40 -9.63
N THR A 5 -9.02 -6.83 -10.52
CA THR A 5 -7.55 -6.95 -10.52
C THR A 5 -6.89 -5.59 -10.77
N VAL A 6 -5.73 -5.37 -10.16
CA VAL A 6 -4.82 -4.26 -10.48
C VAL A 6 -3.68 -4.82 -11.32
N ASN A 7 -3.53 -4.34 -12.55
CA ASN A 7 -2.35 -4.60 -13.36
C ASN A 7 -1.29 -3.53 -13.06
N VAL A 8 -0.10 -3.98 -12.68
CA VAL A 8 1.06 -3.13 -12.42
C VAL A 8 2.07 -3.45 -13.51
N ASP A 9 2.15 -2.62 -14.54
CA ASP A 9 3.04 -2.81 -15.70
C ASP A 9 3.76 -1.51 -16.11
N HIS A 10 3.48 -0.39 -15.43
CA HIS A 10 4.14 0.89 -15.58
C HIS A 10 4.09 1.70 -14.27
N GLN A 11 4.85 2.79 -14.21
CA GLN A 11 4.97 3.68 -13.06
C GLN A 11 4.91 5.13 -13.50
N LEU A 12 4.20 5.95 -12.73
CA LEU A 12 4.19 7.39 -12.88
C LEU A 12 5.38 7.99 -12.13
N ILE A 13 6.27 8.68 -12.84
CA ILE A 13 7.42 9.38 -12.27
C ILE A 13 7.32 10.87 -12.55
N TYR A 14 7.88 11.70 -11.66
CA TYR A 14 8.01 13.14 -11.88
C TYR A 14 9.49 13.50 -11.93
N LYS A 15 10.01 13.79 -13.12
CA LYS A 15 11.44 14.04 -13.38
C LYS A 15 11.61 15.03 -14.52
N ASN A 16 12.81 15.56 -14.68
CA ASN A 16 13.23 16.28 -15.87
C ASN A 16 14.07 15.32 -16.74
N LEU A 17 13.58 14.99 -17.93
CA LEU A 17 14.28 14.13 -18.89
C LEU A 17 14.82 14.92 -20.10
N GLY A 18 14.95 16.24 -19.97
CA GLY A 18 15.37 17.15 -21.04
C GLY A 18 14.24 18.06 -21.53
N ASP A 19 13.03 17.90 -21.01
CA ASP A 19 11.82 18.63 -21.40
C ASP A 19 11.12 19.32 -20.22
N GLY A 20 11.87 19.54 -19.14
CA GLY A 20 11.39 20.17 -17.91
C GLY A 20 10.83 19.17 -16.90
N CYS A 21 10.64 19.63 -15.67
CA CYS A 21 10.06 18.80 -14.61
C CYS A 21 8.58 18.54 -14.89
N LYS A 22 8.24 17.32 -15.33
CA LYS A 22 6.85 16.91 -15.54
C LYS A 22 6.65 15.43 -15.24
N PHE A 23 5.40 14.98 -15.37
CA PHE A 23 5.05 13.58 -15.25
C PHE A 23 5.47 12.81 -16.50
N HIS A 24 5.97 11.59 -16.28
CA HIS A 24 6.27 10.62 -17.31
C HIS A 24 5.80 9.23 -16.88
N ILE A 25 5.48 8.40 -17.84
CA ILE A 25 5.24 6.97 -17.65
C ILE A 25 6.55 6.23 -17.90
N SER A 26 6.94 5.38 -16.95
CA SER A 26 8.16 4.59 -17.02
C SER A 26 7.83 3.12 -16.80
N THR A 27 8.50 2.23 -17.53
CA THR A 27 8.38 0.79 -17.31
C THR A 27 9.03 0.40 -15.97
N PRO A 28 8.53 -0.65 -15.29
CA PRO A 28 9.20 -1.19 -14.13
C PRO A 28 10.63 -1.59 -14.47
N LYS A 29 11.54 -1.40 -13.51
CA LYS A 29 12.97 -1.69 -13.69
C LYS A 29 13.28 -3.18 -13.88
N THR A 30 12.41 -4.05 -13.41
CA THR A 30 12.58 -5.51 -13.42
C THR A 30 11.28 -6.19 -13.82
N GLU A 31 11.38 -7.42 -14.34
CA GLU A 31 10.20 -8.24 -14.69
C GLU A 31 9.31 -8.50 -13.48
N SER A 32 9.89 -8.68 -12.29
CA SER A 32 9.11 -8.83 -11.03
C SER A 32 8.29 -7.58 -10.69
N GLY A 33 8.62 -6.44 -11.28
CA GLY A 33 7.82 -5.22 -11.19
C GLY A 33 6.51 -5.28 -11.98
N ILE A 34 6.41 -6.18 -12.97
CA ILE A 34 5.23 -6.41 -13.80
C ILE A 34 4.38 -7.53 -13.18
N ARG A 35 3.15 -7.23 -12.75
CA ARG A 35 2.29 -8.21 -12.07
C ARG A 35 0.81 -7.84 -12.06
N ILE A 36 -0.04 -8.85 -11.90
CA ILE A 36 -1.49 -8.69 -11.77
C ILE A 36 -1.89 -9.10 -10.36
N ILE A 37 -2.46 -8.16 -9.61
CA ILE A 37 -2.84 -8.36 -8.21
C ILE A 37 -4.38 -8.43 -8.11
N PRO A 38 -4.95 -9.58 -7.70
CA PRO A 38 -6.37 -9.65 -7.37
C PRO A 38 -6.70 -8.72 -6.21
N MET A 39 -7.81 -8.01 -6.32
CA MET A 39 -8.30 -7.12 -5.26
C MET A 39 -9.20 -7.87 -4.30
N THR A 40 -9.06 -7.57 -2.99
CA THR A 40 -10.10 -7.93 -2.03
C THR A 40 -11.38 -7.13 -2.31
N GLN A 41 -12.48 -7.52 -1.67
CA GLN A 41 -13.73 -6.79 -1.80
C GLN A 41 -13.62 -5.36 -1.26
N GLU A 42 -12.90 -5.13 -0.15
CA GLU A 42 -12.73 -3.78 0.39
C GLU A 42 -11.93 -2.90 -0.56
N VAL A 43 -10.86 -3.42 -1.18
CA VAL A 43 -10.05 -2.67 -2.14
C VAL A 43 -10.87 -2.29 -3.37
N ALA A 44 -11.63 -3.24 -3.92
CA ALA A 44 -12.50 -2.96 -5.06
C ALA A 44 -13.54 -1.87 -4.73
N LYS A 45 -14.15 -1.95 -3.55
CA LYS A 45 -15.10 -0.94 -3.07
C LYS A 45 -14.45 0.44 -2.91
N ALA A 46 -13.24 0.51 -2.34
CA ALA A 46 -12.51 1.77 -2.18
C ALA A 46 -12.23 2.45 -3.54
N PHE A 47 -11.86 1.67 -4.56
CA PHE A 47 -11.70 2.21 -5.92
C PHE A 47 -13.00 2.71 -6.52
N GLU A 48 -14.11 2.00 -6.32
CA GLU A 48 -15.43 2.44 -6.78
C GLU A 48 -15.88 3.73 -6.10
N GLU A 49 -15.68 3.85 -4.79
CA GLU A 49 -15.96 5.06 -4.01
C GLU A 49 -15.11 6.24 -4.49
N GLN A 50 -13.81 6.04 -4.72
CA GLN A 50 -12.94 7.07 -5.28
C GLN A 50 -13.40 7.51 -6.68
N SER A 51 -13.84 6.56 -7.52
CA SER A 51 -14.39 6.88 -8.85
C SER A 51 -15.65 7.74 -8.76
N LYS A 52 -16.56 7.43 -7.83
CA LYS A 52 -17.75 8.25 -7.55
C LYS A 52 -17.38 9.65 -7.08
N ILE A 53 -16.40 9.77 -6.17
CA ILE A 53 -15.90 11.08 -5.71
C ILE A 53 -15.36 11.90 -6.88
N ASN A 54 -14.56 11.30 -7.77
CA ASN A 54 -14.02 11.99 -8.93
C ASN A 54 -15.11 12.47 -9.89
N PHE A 55 -16.18 11.67 -10.06
CA PHE A 55 -17.34 12.04 -10.85
C PHE A 55 -18.11 13.21 -10.22
N MET A 56 -18.44 13.12 -8.92
CA MET A 56 -19.16 14.18 -8.20
C MET A 56 -18.40 15.51 -8.18
N LEU A 57 -17.07 15.46 -8.14
CA LEU A 57 -16.20 16.64 -8.16
C LEU A 57 -15.87 17.12 -9.59
N ALA A 58 -16.52 16.58 -10.62
CA ALA A 58 -16.30 16.91 -12.03
C ALA A 58 -14.80 16.98 -12.40
N LYS A 59 -14.03 15.99 -11.93
CA LYS A 59 -12.59 15.95 -12.20
C LYS A 59 -12.32 15.85 -13.69
N ASP A 60 -11.42 16.69 -14.17
CA ASP A 60 -10.96 16.65 -15.55
C ASP A 60 -10.25 15.31 -15.82
N LYS A 61 -10.81 14.54 -16.76
CA LYS A 61 -10.30 13.24 -17.18
C LYS A 61 -9.51 13.32 -18.49
N SER A 62 -9.45 14.51 -19.10
CA SER A 62 -8.74 14.74 -20.37
C SER A 62 -7.22 14.83 -20.18
N ILE A 63 -6.76 14.93 -18.92
CA ILE A 63 -5.34 14.96 -18.60
C ILE A 63 -4.71 13.62 -18.96
N GLU A 64 -3.75 13.71 -19.88
CA GLU A 64 -2.97 12.60 -20.41
C GLU A 64 -1.49 12.77 -20.06
N VAL A 65 -0.84 11.65 -19.75
CA VAL A 65 0.62 11.56 -19.59
C VAL A 65 1.09 10.38 -20.43
N ASP A 66 1.90 10.63 -21.45
CA ASP A 66 2.48 9.62 -22.35
C ASP A 66 1.46 8.58 -22.87
N GLY A 67 0.26 9.02 -23.27
CA GLY A 67 -0.82 8.15 -23.77
C GLY A 67 -1.72 7.55 -22.70
N TYR A 68 -1.45 7.78 -21.41
CA TYR A 68 -2.27 7.30 -20.29
C TYR A 68 -3.15 8.40 -19.72
N SER A 69 -4.44 8.13 -19.60
CA SER A 69 -5.46 9.04 -19.05
C SER A 69 -6.37 8.30 -18.06
N GLY A 70 -7.33 9.03 -17.48
CA GLY A 70 -8.29 8.42 -16.54
C GLY A 70 -7.71 8.09 -15.16
N PHE A 71 -6.74 8.88 -14.70
CA PHE A 71 -6.12 8.73 -13.39
C PHE A 71 -7.15 8.73 -12.25
N VAL A 72 -7.02 7.78 -11.33
CA VAL A 72 -7.95 7.62 -10.19
C VAL A 72 -7.60 8.54 -9.03
N PHE A 73 -6.31 8.67 -8.72
CA PHE A 73 -5.84 9.50 -7.61
C PHE A 73 -5.26 10.81 -8.16
N THR A 74 -6.08 11.85 -8.11
CA THR A 74 -5.79 13.16 -8.73
C THR A 74 -5.85 14.29 -7.71
N ALA A 75 -5.07 15.34 -7.94
CA ALA A 75 -5.21 16.61 -7.24
C ALA A 75 -6.54 17.30 -7.60
N LYS A 76 -6.83 18.44 -6.97
CA LYS A 76 -8.05 19.21 -7.26
C LYS A 76 -8.19 19.56 -8.74
N SER A 77 -7.08 19.84 -9.41
CA SER A 77 -6.97 20.18 -10.83
C SER A 77 -7.18 19.00 -11.79
N GLY A 78 -7.39 17.78 -11.31
CA GLY A 78 -7.47 16.58 -12.15
C GLY A 78 -6.10 15.98 -12.52
N ARG A 79 -4.99 16.71 -12.29
CA ARG A 79 -3.64 16.16 -12.51
C ARG A 79 -3.36 14.99 -11.57
N PRO A 80 -2.57 13.99 -11.99
CA PRO A 80 -2.14 12.91 -11.10
C PRO A 80 -1.53 13.44 -9.81
N LEU A 81 -1.74 12.74 -8.70
CA LEU A 81 -1.04 13.07 -7.47
C LEU A 81 0.48 12.90 -7.65
N MET A 82 1.22 13.87 -7.12
CA MET A 82 2.67 13.80 -7.06
C MET A 82 3.10 12.59 -6.21
N PRO A 83 4.19 11.87 -6.57
CA PRO A 83 4.67 10.74 -5.77
C PRO A 83 4.88 11.07 -4.28
N ASN A 84 5.46 12.25 -4.00
CA ASN A 84 5.65 12.74 -2.63
C ASN A 84 4.34 13.21 -1.97
N GLY A 85 3.33 13.58 -2.77
CA GLY A 85 2.05 14.08 -2.29
C GLY A 85 1.30 13.06 -1.45
N VAL A 86 1.42 11.76 -1.77
CA VAL A 86 0.82 10.69 -0.95
C VAL A 86 1.41 10.70 0.45
N ASN A 87 2.73 10.77 0.59
CA ASN A 87 3.37 10.82 1.91
C ASN A 87 3.03 12.10 2.67
N SER A 88 2.92 13.24 1.98
CA SER A 88 2.46 14.49 2.61
C SER A 88 1.05 14.35 3.19
N VAL A 89 0.14 13.69 2.48
CA VAL A 89 -1.22 13.40 2.99
C VAL A 89 -1.15 12.50 4.22
N LEU A 90 -0.34 11.44 4.20
CA LEU A 90 -0.16 10.56 5.37
C LEU A 90 0.39 11.30 6.59
N TYR A 91 1.39 12.17 6.41
CA TYR A 91 1.94 12.97 7.51
C TYR A 91 0.90 13.94 8.09
N ASN A 92 0.09 14.57 7.24
CA ASN A 92 -0.99 15.44 7.70
C ASN A 92 -2.05 14.67 8.51
N ILE A 93 -2.36 13.43 8.12
CA ILE A 93 -3.27 12.56 8.88
C ILE A 93 -2.67 12.24 10.26
N VAL A 94 -1.39 11.88 10.32
CA VAL A 94 -0.69 11.61 11.59
C VAL A 94 -0.69 12.85 12.49
N ASP A 95 -0.35 14.02 11.95
CA ASP A 95 -0.30 15.26 12.71
C ASP A 95 -1.67 15.66 13.24
N ALA A 96 -2.73 15.52 12.42
CA ALA A 96 -4.11 15.77 12.85
C ALA A 96 -4.56 14.80 13.96
N TYR A 97 -4.30 13.50 13.79
CA TYR A 97 -4.59 12.49 14.82
C TYR A 97 -3.87 12.79 16.13
N ASN A 98 -2.59 13.10 16.06
CA ASN A 98 -1.76 13.40 17.23
C ASN A 98 -2.21 14.67 17.95
N LYS A 99 -2.58 15.73 17.20
CA LYS A 99 -3.12 16.95 17.78
C LYS A 99 -4.37 16.67 18.61
N THR A 100 -5.35 15.97 18.04
CA THR A 100 -6.58 15.59 18.75
C THR A 100 -6.29 14.65 19.93
N GLY A 101 -5.34 13.73 19.77
CA GLY A 101 -4.89 12.82 20.81
C GLY A 101 -4.31 13.54 22.04
N VAL A 102 -3.47 14.56 21.81
CA VAL A 102 -2.90 15.41 22.87
C VAL A 102 -3.99 16.21 23.59
N GLU A 103 -4.93 16.81 22.86
CA GLU A 103 -6.04 17.56 23.46
C GLU A 103 -6.91 16.66 24.35
N ARG A 104 -7.21 15.44 23.90
CA ARG A 104 -7.98 14.45 24.69
C ARG A 104 -7.20 13.98 25.93
N ALA A 105 -5.91 13.71 25.79
CA ALA A 105 -5.07 13.24 26.89
C ALA A 105 -4.93 14.30 27.99
N LYS A 106 -4.83 15.58 27.63
CA LYS A 106 -4.85 16.71 28.59
C LYS A 106 -6.14 16.75 29.41
N LYS A 107 -7.31 16.60 28.76
CA LYS A 107 -8.61 16.56 29.46
C LYS A 107 -8.76 15.35 30.40
N GLN A 108 -8.07 14.26 30.08
CA GLN A 108 -8.10 13.00 30.84
C GLN A 108 -6.94 12.88 31.84
N HIS A 109 -6.13 13.91 32.02
CA HIS A 109 -4.94 13.91 32.89
C HIS A 109 -4.01 12.70 32.68
N ARG A 110 -3.87 12.25 31.43
CA ARG A 110 -3.01 11.12 31.05
C ARG A 110 -1.95 11.52 30.04
N LYS A 111 -0.95 10.66 29.85
CA LYS A 111 0.02 10.80 28.78
C LYS A 111 -0.65 10.58 27.42
N ALA A 112 -0.31 11.40 26.44
CA ALA A 112 -0.77 11.24 25.07
C ALA A 112 -0.01 10.09 24.40
N GLU A 113 -0.76 9.19 23.75
CA GLU A 113 -0.21 8.17 22.87
C GLU A 113 -0.24 8.71 21.45
N LEU A 114 0.94 8.87 20.87
CA LEU A 114 1.11 9.48 19.55
C LEU A 114 1.32 8.38 18.51
N LEU A 115 0.66 8.54 17.38
CA LEU A 115 0.91 7.75 16.19
C LEU A 115 2.27 8.17 15.60
N PRO A 116 3.20 7.24 15.37
CA PRO A 116 4.45 7.55 14.71
C PRO A 116 4.21 7.95 13.25
N LYS A 117 5.14 8.72 12.68
CA LYS A 117 5.11 9.02 11.23
C LYS A 117 5.35 7.75 10.44
N PHE A 118 4.57 7.54 9.39
CA PHE A 118 4.73 6.42 8.46
C PHE A 118 4.50 6.90 7.02
N SER A 119 5.09 6.17 6.07
CA SER A 119 5.01 6.45 4.64
C SER A 119 4.23 5.37 3.90
N ALA A 120 3.93 5.59 2.62
CA ALA A 120 3.32 4.57 1.77
C ALA A 120 4.19 3.29 1.68
N HIS A 121 5.52 3.43 1.78
CA HIS A 121 6.43 2.30 1.81
C HIS A 121 6.27 1.48 3.10
N VAL A 122 6.13 2.15 4.25
CA VAL A 122 5.83 1.48 5.53
C VAL A 122 4.50 0.74 5.46
N MET A 123 3.46 1.31 4.85
CA MET A 123 2.18 0.62 4.67
C MET A 123 2.33 -0.68 3.86
N ARG A 124 3.16 -0.66 2.81
CA ARG A 124 3.48 -1.86 2.01
C ARG A 124 4.23 -2.90 2.84
N HIS A 125 5.19 -2.50 3.68
CA HIS A 125 5.86 -3.40 4.60
C HIS A 125 4.89 -4.00 5.62
N THR A 126 4.04 -3.19 6.24
CA THR A 126 3.00 -3.68 7.15
C THR A 126 2.08 -4.70 6.49
N ALA A 127 1.64 -4.46 5.25
CA ALA A 127 0.84 -5.41 4.50
C ALA A 127 1.59 -6.74 4.28
N CYS A 128 2.88 -6.68 3.92
CA CYS A 128 3.74 -7.85 3.78
C CYS A 128 3.81 -8.66 5.09
N THR A 129 4.10 -7.99 6.20
CA THR A 129 4.18 -8.61 7.52
C THR A 129 2.87 -9.27 7.90
N ARG A 130 1.73 -8.59 7.75
CA ARG A 130 0.41 -9.16 8.06
C ARG A 130 0.08 -10.38 7.20
N MET A 131 0.39 -10.34 5.90
CA MET A 131 0.20 -11.50 5.03
C MET A 131 1.08 -12.69 5.45
N ALA A 132 2.32 -12.42 5.88
CA ALA A 132 3.24 -13.45 6.40
C ALA A 132 2.81 -14.01 7.77
N GLU A 133 2.25 -13.19 8.65
CA GLU A 133 1.63 -13.61 9.92
C GLU A 133 0.42 -14.51 9.65
N CYS A 134 -0.36 -14.21 8.61
CA CYS A 134 -1.46 -15.07 8.13
C CYS A 134 -0.99 -16.32 7.36
N ARG A 135 0.32 -16.61 7.34
CA ARG A 135 0.92 -17.80 6.69
C ARG A 135 0.64 -17.89 5.18
N MET A 136 0.54 -16.76 4.49
CA MET A 136 0.43 -16.73 3.04
C MET A 136 1.66 -17.38 2.39
N ASP A 137 1.49 -18.22 1.37
CA ASP A 137 2.63 -18.82 0.67
C ASP A 137 3.70 -17.77 0.28
N VAL A 138 4.97 -18.08 0.56
CA VAL A 138 6.06 -17.12 0.43
C VAL A 138 6.27 -16.71 -1.03
N LYS A 139 6.04 -17.61 -2.00
CA LYS A 139 6.13 -17.29 -3.43
C LYS A 139 4.97 -16.42 -3.89
N VAL A 140 3.77 -16.69 -3.39
CA VAL A 140 2.60 -15.82 -3.61
C VAL A 140 2.87 -14.42 -3.04
N LEU A 141 3.40 -14.33 -1.81
CA LEU A 141 3.74 -13.05 -1.19
C LEU A 141 4.85 -12.32 -1.98
N GLN A 142 5.91 -13.01 -2.38
CA GLN A 142 6.97 -12.46 -3.23
C GLN A 142 6.40 -11.87 -4.52
N TYR A 143 5.47 -12.58 -5.18
CA TYR A 143 4.81 -12.13 -6.39
C TYR A 143 3.98 -10.87 -6.16
N ILE A 144 3.08 -10.87 -5.16
CA ILE A 144 2.24 -9.70 -4.81
C ILE A 144 3.13 -8.48 -4.51
N MET A 145 4.21 -8.72 -3.77
CA MET A 145 5.17 -7.71 -3.38
C MET A 145 6.11 -7.32 -4.52
N GLY A 146 6.17 -8.03 -5.65
CA GLY A 146 7.06 -7.69 -6.77
C GLY A 146 8.54 -7.61 -6.38
N HIS A 147 8.99 -8.46 -5.45
CA HIS A 147 10.39 -8.52 -5.03
C HIS A 147 11.18 -9.41 -6.00
N ALA A 148 12.26 -8.87 -6.57
CA ALA A 148 13.13 -9.61 -7.48
C ALA A 148 13.83 -10.79 -6.76
N HIS A 149 14.27 -10.57 -5.53
CA HIS A 149 14.93 -11.58 -4.71
C HIS A 149 14.02 -12.01 -3.56
N ILE A 150 14.01 -13.32 -3.28
CA ILE A 150 13.19 -13.92 -2.22
C ILE A 150 13.65 -13.49 -0.83
N ASP A 151 14.93 -13.15 -0.68
CA ASP A 151 15.55 -12.77 0.59
C ASP A 151 14.84 -11.57 1.25
N VAL A 152 14.41 -10.60 0.44
CA VAL A 152 13.65 -9.42 0.91
C VAL A 152 12.30 -9.83 1.53
N THR A 153 11.65 -10.86 0.99
CA THR A 153 10.40 -11.40 1.56
C THR A 153 10.69 -12.28 2.78
N MET A 154 11.79 -13.03 2.75
CA MET A 154 12.20 -13.89 3.86
C MET A 154 12.64 -13.10 5.09
N GLU A 155 13.23 -11.91 4.95
CA GLU A 155 13.53 -11.02 6.07
C GLU A 155 12.27 -10.71 6.90
N VAL A 156 11.12 -10.52 6.24
CA VAL A 156 9.84 -10.30 6.92
C VAL A 156 9.40 -11.55 7.67
N TYR A 157 9.57 -12.74 7.10
CA TYR A 157 9.26 -14.01 7.76
C TYR A 157 10.15 -14.28 8.97
N ASN A 158 11.45 -14.03 8.82
CA ASN A 158 12.46 -14.27 9.84
C ASN A 158 12.31 -13.33 11.04
N TYR A 159 11.87 -12.09 10.81
CA TYR A 159 11.54 -11.16 11.90
C TYR A 159 10.39 -11.69 12.79
N ILE A 160 9.49 -12.50 12.24
CA ILE A 160 8.37 -13.09 12.99
C ILE A 160 8.76 -14.44 13.64
N GLY A 161 10.05 -14.80 13.64
CA GLY A 161 10.59 -16.02 14.23
C GLY A 161 10.71 -16.00 15.76
N GLU A 162 9.73 -15.43 16.46
CA GLU A 162 9.66 -15.51 17.93
C GLU A 162 9.40 -16.97 18.38
N LEU A 163 10.04 -17.40 19.47
CA LEU A 163 9.87 -18.73 20.10
C LEU A 163 8.40 -19.12 20.27
N THR A 164 7.56 -18.14 20.60
CA THR A 164 6.09 -18.28 20.71
C THR A 164 5.44 -18.80 19.43
N ARG A 165 5.94 -18.42 18.24
CA ARG A 165 5.42 -18.92 16.96
C ARG A 165 5.88 -20.35 16.70
N ILE A 166 7.11 -20.72 17.07
CA ILE A 166 7.60 -22.10 16.97
C ILE A 166 6.74 -23.02 17.86
N GLU A 167 6.48 -22.60 19.10
CA GLU A 167 5.61 -23.32 20.03
C GLU A 167 4.18 -23.47 19.48
N ASN A 168 3.60 -22.40 18.92
CA ASN A 168 2.28 -22.45 18.30
C ASN A 168 2.21 -23.35 17.05
N GLU A 169 3.27 -23.40 16.25
CA GLU A 169 3.34 -24.31 15.08
C GLU A 169 3.41 -25.78 15.51
N ILE A 170 4.22 -26.10 16.52
CA ILE A 170 4.30 -27.46 17.07
C ILE A 170 2.95 -27.86 17.69
N ALA A 171 2.34 -26.99 18.51
CA ALA A 171 1.03 -27.24 19.12
C ALA A 171 -0.06 -27.46 18.06
N ARG A 172 0.01 -26.76 16.92
CA ARG A 172 -0.90 -26.99 15.79
C ARG A 172 -0.69 -28.36 15.16
N LEU A 173 0.55 -28.80 14.95
CA LEU A 173 0.84 -30.14 14.42
C LEU A 173 0.24 -31.22 15.32
N ASP A 174 0.38 -31.07 16.64
CA ASP A 174 -0.23 -31.98 17.61
C ASP A 174 -1.77 -32.01 17.49
N SER A 175 -2.39 -30.85 17.32
CA SER A 175 -3.85 -30.77 17.10
C SER A 175 -4.32 -31.39 15.79
N MET A 176 -3.47 -31.47 14.76
CA MET A 176 -3.81 -32.08 13.47
C MET A 176 -3.72 -33.62 13.54
N VAL A 177 -2.81 -34.15 14.36
CA VAL A 177 -2.69 -35.59 14.62
C VAL A 177 -3.86 -36.11 15.47
N LEU A 178 -4.36 -35.31 16.41
CA LEU A 178 -5.49 -35.68 17.27
C LEU A 178 -6.86 -35.66 16.58
N ASN A 179 -6.95 -35.07 15.38
CA ASN A 179 -8.18 -34.97 14.58
C ASN A 179 -8.16 -35.88 13.33
N ALA A 180 -7.18 -36.78 13.23
CA ALA A 180 -7.06 -37.79 12.17
C ALA A 180 -7.37 -39.18 12.74
#